data_AF-A0AAU3T5K9-F1
#
_entry.id   AF-A0AAU3T5K9-F1
#
_cell.length_a   1.000
_cell.length_b   1.000
_cell.length_c   1.000
_cell.angle_alpha   90.00
_cell.angle_beta   90.00
_cell.angle_gamma   90.00
#
_symmetry.space_group_name_H-M   'P 1'
#
loop_
_entity.id
_entity.type
_entity.pdbx_description
1 polymer ?
#
loop_
_entity_poly.entity_id
_entity_poly.type
_entity_poly.pdbx_seq_one_letter_code
_entity_poly.pdbx_strand_id
1 'polypeptide(L)'
;MLSEDDLSDALRRTGEGFTPDPHALVAAGERRGRRLVARRRAAVVGSSVLALAVIGAGSAYTAGLFEGAGGSGATTVAAPPALPEKGKRAGSGAVPADQMIAVLKKLLPDGELSDLEARGTGDELGPSVSGVYDDGMGKAAIGVSLTRTDPTGRPAAEMLKCPDKNFVEYDGCEVDTLPDGGRILLYKGYEYPDRREPTKLWRTTLVTPEGYQVDAQEWNAPAEKGAKVSRTDPPLNPAQLKQFAMSTLWRPALSDLPAVGGQAQVPLLPPAVADPRVVLESLLPKTGLTVTGRGGSGDYAYVVLDDGKGASLVQVNAQKDMGSALAARFGAGNVTTLPDGTKVVAEEQPGEKGGANVVMWTVDTLRPDGRRIAISAFNTGSQNKPATRKEPVLTMEQLKQMALDPKWVG
;
A
#
# COMPACT_ATOMS: atom_id res chain seq x y z
N MET A 1 41.70 16.76 -6.18
CA MET A 1 41.01 15.91 -5.20
C MET A 1 40.23 16.86 -4.33
N LEU A 2 38.96 17.07 -4.65
CA LEU A 2 38.06 17.96 -3.89
C LEU A 2 37.57 17.16 -2.67
N SER A 3 37.59 17.78 -1.50
CA SER A 3 37.12 17.14 -0.26
C SER A 3 35.59 17.08 -0.25
N GLU A 4 35.02 16.15 0.52
CA GLU A 4 33.56 15.96 0.66
C GLU A 4 32.87 17.21 1.23
N ASP A 5 33.61 17.98 2.04
CA ASP A 5 33.18 19.26 2.60
C ASP A 5 33.05 20.35 1.53
N ASP A 6 33.98 20.41 0.56
CA ASP A 6 33.92 21.37 -0.55
C ASP A 6 32.70 21.14 -1.45
N LEU A 7 32.31 19.87 -1.64
CA LEU A 7 31.13 19.49 -2.41
C LEU A 7 29.84 19.85 -1.66
N SER A 8 29.78 19.60 -0.36
CA SER A 8 28.64 19.96 0.47
C SER A 8 28.43 21.47 0.53
N ASP A 9 29.50 22.25 0.65
CA ASP A 9 29.43 23.71 0.64
C ASP A 9 29.10 24.30 -0.73
N ALA A 10 29.49 23.63 -1.82
CA ALA A 10 29.09 24.00 -3.17
C ALA A 10 27.60 23.73 -3.41
N LEU A 11 27.07 22.60 -2.93
CA LEU A 11 25.65 22.26 -3.02
C LEU A 11 24.79 23.20 -2.18
N ARG A 12 25.24 23.54 -0.96
CA ARG A 12 24.53 24.45 -0.07
C ARG A 12 24.48 25.88 -0.63
N ARG A 13 25.59 26.39 -1.18
CA ARG A 13 25.60 27.68 -1.91
C ARG A 13 24.73 27.69 -3.15
N THR A 14 24.65 26.56 -3.88
CA THR A 14 23.80 26.45 -5.07
C THR A 14 22.31 26.41 -4.69
N GLY A 15 21.97 25.76 -3.57
CA GLY A 15 20.61 25.72 -3.03
C GLY A 15 20.13 27.06 -2.47
N GLU A 16 20.99 27.79 -1.76
CA GLU A 16 20.64 29.12 -1.20
C GLU A 16 20.45 30.20 -2.27
N GLY A 17 21.01 30.03 -3.47
CA GLY A 17 20.81 30.92 -4.61
C GLY A 17 19.61 30.56 -5.51
N PHE A 18 18.92 29.44 -5.24
CA PHE A 18 17.82 28.98 -6.07
C PHE A 18 16.47 29.52 -5.57
N THR A 19 16.06 30.67 -6.12
CA THR A 19 14.69 31.17 -5.97
C THR A 19 13.91 30.84 -7.25
N PRO A 20 13.06 29.80 -7.26
CA PRO A 20 12.25 29.51 -8.43
C PRO A 20 11.24 30.63 -8.66
N ASP A 21 11.18 31.18 -9.87
CA ASP A 21 10.11 32.08 -10.28
C ASP A 21 8.83 31.25 -10.50
N PRO A 22 7.83 31.35 -9.60
CA PRO A 22 6.63 30.53 -9.69
C PRO A 22 5.81 30.85 -10.95
N HIS A 23 5.88 32.09 -11.44
CA HIS A 23 5.17 32.51 -12.64
C HIS A 23 5.82 31.93 -13.90
N ALA A 24 7.15 31.88 -13.97
CA ALA A 24 7.87 31.23 -15.06
C ALA A 24 7.60 29.71 -15.11
N LEU A 25 7.51 29.06 -13.94
CA LEU A 25 7.19 27.63 -13.84
C LEU A 25 5.75 27.32 -14.27
N VAL A 26 4.78 28.14 -13.85
CA VAL A 26 3.38 28.01 -14.27
C VAL A 26 3.25 28.25 -15.78
N ALA A 27 3.89 29.28 -16.33
CA ALA A 27 3.87 29.57 -17.76
C ALA A 27 4.54 28.46 -18.59
N ALA A 28 5.65 27.88 -18.12
CA ALA A 28 6.31 26.75 -18.77
C ALA A 28 5.45 25.47 -18.71
N GLY A 29 4.80 25.22 -17.56
CA GLY A 29 3.84 24.13 -17.37
C GLY A 29 2.63 24.25 -18.29
N GLU A 30 2.07 25.45 -18.42
CA GLU A 30 0.95 25.73 -19.30
C GLU A 30 1.31 25.53 -20.78
N ARG A 31 2.47 26.04 -21.22
CA ARG A 31 2.98 25.82 -22.59
C ARG A 31 3.19 24.34 -22.89
N ARG A 32 3.73 23.57 -21.93
CA ARG A 32 3.89 22.12 -22.06
C ARG A 32 2.53 21.41 -22.13
N GLY A 33 1.57 21.80 -21.31
CA GLY A 33 0.20 21.28 -21.32
C GLY A 33 -0.52 21.51 -22.64
N ARG A 34 -0.50 22.76 -23.16
CA ARG A 34 -1.08 23.10 -24.46
C ARG A 34 -0.43 22.30 -25.60
N ARG A 35 0.89 22.08 -25.56
CA ARG A 35 1.61 21.28 -26.57
C ARG A 35 1.24 19.79 -26.53
N LEU A 36 1.01 19.23 -25.34
CA LEU A 36 0.55 17.85 -25.17
C LEU A 36 -0.90 17.66 -25.67
N VAL A 37 -1.78 18.61 -25.39
CA VAL A 37 -3.17 18.59 -25.87
C VAL A 37 -3.22 18.74 -27.40
N ALA A 38 -2.42 19.64 -27.98
CA ALA A 38 -2.32 19.79 -29.43
C ALA A 38 -1.82 18.51 -30.13
N ARG A 39 -0.82 17.82 -29.55
CA ARG A 39 -0.33 16.52 -30.06
C ARG A 39 -1.38 15.41 -29.97
N ARG A 40 -2.17 15.38 -28.89
CA ARG A 40 -3.29 14.42 -28.76
C ARG A 40 -4.40 14.69 -29.76
N ARG A 41 -4.69 15.96 -30.08
CA ARG A 41 -5.69 16.33 -31.10
C ARG A 41 -5.23 16.03 -32.52
N ALA A 42 -3.93 16.13 -32.80
CA ALA A 42 -3.36 15.74 -34.10
C ALA A 42 -3.39 14.22 -34.35
N ALA A 43 -3.48 13.39 -33.31
CA ALA A 43 -3.56 11.93 -33.43
C ALA A 43 -4.98 11.40 -33.74
N VAL A 44 -6.00 12.27 -33.77
CA VAL A 44 -7.41 11.88 -34.02
C VAL A 44 -7.83 12.13 -35.49
N VAL A 45 -6.99 12.76 -36.30
CA VAL A 45 -7.25 12.98 -37.74
C VAL A 45 -6.37 12.05 -38.56
N GLY A 46 -6.71 10.76 -38.62
CA GLY A 46 -5.86 9.79 -39.33
C GLY A 46 -6.45 8.42 -39.69
N SER A 47 -7.73 8.14 -39.43
CA SER A 47 -8.30 6.84 -39.81
C SER A 47 -9.83 6.85 -39.92
N SER A 48 -10.41 7.56 -40.90
CA SER A 48 -11.80 7.33 -41.31
C SER A 48 -12.09 7.95 -42.68
N VAL A 49 -11.95 7.17 -43.75
CA VAL A 49 -12.64 7.44 -45.01
C VAL A 49 -13.39 6.17 -45.43
N LEU A 50 -14.73 6.28 -45.35
CA LEU A 50 -15.78 5.57 -46.10
C LEU A 50 -16.01 4.06 -45.87
N ALA A 51 -17.09 3.75 -45.14
CA ALA A 51 -18.25 3.03 -45.71
C ALA A 51 -19.50 3.19 -44.81
N LEU A 52 -20.52 3.84 -45.35
CA LEU A 52 -21.87 4.04 -44.78
C LEU A 52 -22.82 3.02 -45.43
N ALA A 53 -23.54 2.22 -44.62
CA ALA A 53 -24.78 1.55 -45.01
C ALA A 53 -25.65 1.14 -43.79
N VAL A 54 -26.36 2.13 -43.24
CA VAL A 54 -27.83 2.18 -42.96
C VAL A 54 -28.55 1.05 -42.17
N ILE A 55 -28.93 1.44 -40.92
CA ILE A 55 -30.15 1.22 -40.11
C ILE A 55 -30.36 -0.08 -39.29
N GLY A 56 -30.47 0.11 -37.96
CA GLY A 56 -31.19 -0.78 -37.04
C GLY A 56 -31.06 -0.45 -35.53
N ALA A 57 -31.78 0.59 -35.06
CA ALA A 57 -32.21 0.88 -33.68
C ALA A 57 -31.22 0.78 -32.48
N GLY A 58 -30.91 1.93 -31.86
CA GLY A 58 -30.32 2.00 -30.52
C GLY A 58 -29.97 3.45 -30.12
N SER A 59 -30.78 4.06 -29.27
CA SER A 59 -30.66 5.45 -28.80
C SER A 59 -29.39 5.68 -27.98
N ALA A 60 -28.44 6.43 -28.55
CA ALA A 60 -27.29 7.00 -27.86
C ALA A 60 -27.62 8.44 -27.41
N TYR A 61 -27.67 8.66 -26.09
CA TYR A 61 -27.66 10.00 -25.51
C TYR A 61 -26.23 10.38 -25.11
N THR A 62 -25.67 11.28 -25.93
CA THR A 62 -24.88 12.47 -25.56
C THR A 62 -23.97 12.39 -24.33
N ALA A 63 -22.66 12.35 -24.60
CA ALA A 63 -21.63 12.78 -23.66
C ALA A 63 -21.66 14.32 -23.50
N GLY A 64 -22.17 14.82 -22.37
CA GLY A 64 -21.84 16.13 -21.80
C GLY A 64 -20.91 15.90 -20.61
N LEU A 65 -19.72 16.49 -20.50
CA LEU A 65 -19.45 17.91 -20.22
C LEU A 65 -20.36 18.46 -19.11
N PHE A 66 -19.91 18.32 -17.86
CA PHE A 66 -20.04 19.38 -16.85
C PHE A 66 -18.81 19.41 -15.93
N GLU A 67 -18.30 20.64 -15.81
CA GLU A 67 -17.22 21.11 -14.97
C GLU A 67 -17.42 20.86 -13.48
N GLY A 68 -16.29 20.70 -12.80
CA GLY A 68 -16.19 20.72 -11.35
C GLY A 68 -16.48 22.12 -10.78
N ALA A 69 -17.18 22.10 -9.65
CA ALA A 69 -17.11 23.13 -8.62
C ALA A 69 -16.29 22.57 -7.45
N GLY A 70 -15.45 23.44 -6.88
CA GLY A 70 -14.28 23.08 -6.09
C GLY A 70 -14.53 22.54 -4.68
N GLY A 71 -13.47 21.98 -4.12
CA GLY A 71 -13.46 21.47 -2.75
C GLY A 71 -12.19 20.68 -2.49
N SER A 72 -11.17 21.38 -2.03
CA SER A 72 -9.86 20.91 -1.58
C SER A 72 -9.89 19.62 -0.75
N GLY A 73 -9.01 18.68 -1.09
CA GLY A 73 -8.72 17.49 -0.28
C GLY A 73 -8.20 16.34 -1.11
N ALA A 74 -7.07 16.54 -1.80
CA ALA A 74 -6.39 15.44 -2.49
C ALA A 74 -5.91 14.42 -1.45
N THR A 75 -6.71 13.38 -1.23
CA THR A 75 -6.26 12.19 -0.52
C THR A 75 -5.24 11.51 -1.41
N THR A 76 -3.99 11.54 -0.97
CA THR A 76 -2.87 10.84 -1.58
C THR A 76 -3.16 9.34 -1.54
N VAL A 77 -3.66 8.81 -2.67
CA VAL A 77 -3.52 7.38 -2.97
C VAL A 77 -2.03 7.13 -3.07
N ALA A 78 -1.51 6.23 -2.24
CA ALA A 78 -0.10 5.86 -2.25
C ALA A 78 0.32 5.55 -3.70
N ALA A 79 1.19 6.39 -4.26
CA ALA A 79 1.88 6.07 -5.50
C ALA A 79 2.63 4.74 -5.30
N PRO A 80 2.76 3.91 -6.35
CA PRO A 80 3.66 2.76 -6.28
C PRO A 80 5.04 3.26 -5.80
N PRO A 81 5.72 2.54 -4.90
CA PRO A 81 6.99 2.98 -4.35
C PRO A 81 7.94 3.38 -5.48
N ALA A 82 8.54 4.56 -5.35
CA ALA A 82 9.50 5.07 -6.31
C ALA A 82 10.57 4.00 -6.56
N LEU A 83 10.73 3.64 -7.84
CA LEU A 83 11.74 2.69 -8.28
C LEU A 83 13.13 3.25 -7.90
N PRO A 84 13.99 2.50 -7.20
CA PRO A 84 15.40 2.88 -7.14
C PRO A 84 15.96 2.88 -8.56
N GLU A 85 16.55 4.01 -8.98
CA GLU A 85 17.17 4.11 -10.29
C GLU A 85 18.49 3.31 -10.37
N LYS A 86 18.63 2.61 -11.50
CA LYS A 86 19.84 2.05 -12.13
C LYS A 86 20.49 0.81 -11.49
N GLY A 87 19.75 -0.29 -11.56
CA GLY A 87 20.31 -1.61 -11.90
C GLY A 87 19.48 -2.21 -13.04
N LYS A 88 20.10 -2.82 -14.06
CA LYS A 88 19.34 -3.53 -15.10
C LYS A 88 18.56 -4.66 -14.44
N ARG A 89 17.22 -4.57 -14.46
CA ARG A 89 16.33 -5.67 -14.02
C ARG A 89 16.11 -6.70 -15.12
N ALA A 90 16.42 -6.34 -16.37
CA ALA A 90 16.38 -7.25 -17.51
C ALA A 90 17.45 -8.34 -17.38
N GLY A 91 17.05 -9.57 -17.67
CA GLY A 91 17.93 -10.71 -17.94
C GLY A 91 18.58 -10.64 -19.31
N SER A 92 19.08 -11.77 -19.81
CA SER A 92 19.70 -11.84 -21.13
C SER A 92 18.70 -11.79 -22.29
N GLY A 93 17.41 -12.00 -22.00
CA GLY A 93 16.37 -12.15 -23.02
C GLY A 93 16.24 -13.59 -23.54
N ALA A 94 16.84 -14.57 -22.85
CA ALA A 94 16.78 -15.97 -23.22
C ALA A 94 15.35 -16.54 -23.23
N VAL A 95 14.42 -15.94 -22.46
CA VAL A 95 13.01 -16.31 -22.46
C VAL A 95 12.18 -15.18 -23.08
N PRO A 96 11.72 -15.34 -24.33
CA PRO A 96 10.87 -14.37 -25.01
C PRO A 96 9.42 -14.37 -24.49
N ALA A 97 8.65 -13.35 -24.87
CA ALA A 97 7.28 -13.14 -24.40
C ALA A 97 6.30 -14.25 -24.84
N ASP A 98 6.48 -14.83 -26.02
CA ASP A 98 5.70 -15.97 -26.52
C ASP A 98 5.92 -17.24 -25.68
N GLN A 99 7.15 -17.46 -25.19
CA GLN A 99 7.43 -18.54 -24.26
C GLN A 99 6.74 -18.31 -22.91
N MET A 100 6.67 -17.06 -22.42
CA MET A 100 5.90 -16.73 -21.21
C MET A 100 4.40 -17.05 -21.40
N ILE A 101 3.84 -16.72 -22.57
CA ILE A 101 2.45 -17.09 -22.94
C ILE A 101 2.26 -18.60 -22.98
N ALA A 102 3.21 -19.34 -23.55
CA ALA A 102 3.15 -20.80 -23.61
C ALA A 102 3.15 -21.44 -22.22
N VAL A 103 3.92 -20.89 -21.27
CA VAL A 103 3.90 -21.35 -19.87
C VAL A 103 2.56 -21.03 -19.20
N LEU A 104 2.02 -19.83 -19.38
CA LEU A 104 0.69 -19.47 -18.86
C LEU A 104 -0.38 -20.46 -19.36
N LYS A 105 -0.46 -20.67 -20.68
CA LYS A 105 -1.41 -21.61 -21.31
C LYS A 105 -1.30 -23.03 -20.77
N LYS A 106 -0.07 -23.49 -20.48
CA LYS A 106 0.17 -24.84 -19.98
C LYS A 106 -0.18 -25.02 -18.50
N LEU A 107 -0.17 -23.95 -17.72
CA LEU A 107 -0.45 -23.99 -16.28
C LEU A 107 -1.90 -23.74 -15.92
N LEU A 108 -2.66 -23.10 -16.80
CA LEU A 108 -4.10 -22.96 -16.60
C LEU A 108 -4.81 -24.28 -16.93
N PRO A 109 -5.91 -24.59 -16.22
CA PRO A 109 -6.85 -25.64 -16.62
C PRO A 109 -7.46 -25.36 -18.01
N ASP A 110 -8.31 -26.28 -18.47
CA ASP A 110 -9.04 -26.11 -19.73
C ASP A 110 -9.88 -24.82 -19.73
N GLY A 111 -9.65 -23.97 -20.72
CA GLY A 111 -10.32 -22.70 -20.92
C GLY A 111 -9.74 -21.91 -22.09
N GLU A 112 -10.39 -20.80 -22.45
CA GLU A 112 -9.94 -19.87 -23.48
C GLU A 112 -9.13 -18.72 -22.89
N LEU A 113 -8.05 -18.34 -23.55
CA LEU A 113 -7.26 -17.15 -23.21
C LEU A 113 -7.35 -16.11 -24.33
N SER A 114 -7.81 -14.90 -24.00
CA SER A 114 -7.83 -13.72 -24.87
C SER A 114 -7.02 -12.57 -24.27
N ASP A 115 -6.85 -11.49 -25.05
CA ASP A 115 -6.26 -10.22 -24.60
C ASP A 115 -4.89 -10.38 -23.92
N LEU A 116 -4.07 -11.26 -24.50
CA LEU A 116 -2.78 -11.63 -23.96
C LEU A 116 -1.77 -10.48 -24.07
N GLU A 117 -1.15 -10.16 -22.95
CA GLU A 117 0.00 -9.26 -22.88
C GLU A 117 1.16 -10.00 -22.21
N ALA A 118 2.35 -9.90 -22.78
CA ALA A 118 3.51 -10.60 -22.25
C ALA A 118 4.81 -9.83 -22.47
N ARG A 119 5.72 -9.99 -21.53
CA ARG A 119 7.09 -9.48 -21.55
C ARG A 119 8.04 -10.61 -21.24
N GLY A 120 9.07 -10.75 -22.07
CA GLY A 120 10.15 -11.70 -21.87
C GLY A 120 11.19 -11.18 -20.86
N THR A 121 12.23 -11.95 -20.61
CA THR A 121 13.27 -11.61 -19.64
C THR A 121 14.16 -10.44 -20.08
N GLY A 122 14.19 -10.10 -21.37
CA GLY A 122 14.97 -8.97 -21.89
C GLY A 122 14.31 -7.60 -21.65
N ASP A 123 13.08 -7.56 -21.14
CA ASP A 123 12.35 -6.33 -20.86
C ASP A 123 12.81 -5.67 -19.56
N GLU A 124 13.05 -4.35 -19.57
CA GLU A 124 13.56 -3.62 -18.41
C GLU A 124 12.60 -3.61 -17.21
N LEU A 125 11.30 -3.74 -17.47
CA LEU A 125 10.28 -3.80 -16.43
C LEU A 125 10.09 -5.26 -15.91
N GLY A 126 10.87 -6.22 -16.42
CA GLY A 126 10.88 -7.62 -16.01
C GLY A 126 9.85 -8.52 -16.73
N PRO A 127 10.01 -9.84 -16.68
CA PRO A 127 9.10 -10.77 -17.34
C PRO A 127 7.74 -10.81 -16.65
N SER A 128 6.69 -10.75 -17.46
CA SER A 128 5.32 -10.91 -17.01
C SER A 128 4.45 -11.50 -18.11
N VAL A 129 3.33 -12.08 -17.73
CA VAL A 129 2.29 -12.47 -18.68
C VAL A 129 0.92 -12.36 -18.03
N SER A 130 -0.04 -11.81 -18.77
CA SER A 130 -1.41 -11.65 -18.34
C SER A 130 -2.37 -11.85 -19.51
N GLY A 131 -3.63 -12.10 -19.18
CA GLY A 131 -4.71 -12.18 -20.16
C GLY A 131 -6.06 -12.37 -19.50
N VAL A 132 -7.08 -12.50 -20.33
CA VAL A 132 -8.44 -12.82 -19.91
C VAL A 132 -8.67 -14.31 -20.12
N TYR A 133 -8.95 -15.02 -19.03
CA TYR A 133 -9.23 -16.44 -18.99
C TYR A 133 -10.74 -16.69 -18.87
N ASP A 134 -11.28 -17.59 -19.68
CA ASP A 134 -12.67 -18.03 -19.62
C ASP A 134 -12.75 -19.56 -19.66
N ASP A 135 -13.11 -20.15 -18.53
CA ASP A 135 -13.38 -21.58 -18.34
C ASP A 135 -14.86 -21.95 -18.59
N GLY A 136 -15.64 -21.02 -19.17
CA GLY A 136 -17.08 -21.16 -19.36
C GLY A 136 -17.92 -20.71 -18.16
N MET A 137 -17.29 -20.29 -17.05
CA MET A 137 -17.99 -19.73 -15.88
C MET A 137 -17.91 -18.20 -15.80
N GLY A 138 -17.35 -17.56 -16.83
CA GLY A 138 -17.24 -16.11 -16.95
C GLY A 138 -15.79 -15.62 -16.99
N LYS A 139 -15.57 -14.58 -17.79
CA LYS A 139 -14.25 -14.01 -18.07
C LYS A 139 -13.56 -13.42 -16.85
N ALA A 140 -12.30 -13.77 -16.62
CA ALA A 140 -11.50 -13.32 -15.50
C ALA A 140 -10.12 -12.87 -15.96
N ALA A 141 -9.63 -11.74 -15.47
CA ALA A 141 -8.23 -11.38 -15.64
C ALA A 141 -7.35 -12.28 -14.78
N ILE A 142 -6.23 -12.73 -15.36
CA ILE A 142 -5.18 -13.47 -14.67
C ILE A 142 -3.83 -12.97 -15.13
N GLY A 143 -2.87 -12.90 -14.22
CA GLY A 143 -1.52 -12.44 -14.55
C GLY A 143 -0.47 -12.94 -13.57
N VAL A 144 0.77 -12.93 -14.05
CA VAL A 144 1.94 -13.25 -13.25
C VAL A 144 3.11 -12.36 -13.63
N SER A 145 3.88 -11.97 -12.63
CA SER A 145 5.17 -11.30 -12.81
C SER A 145 6.26 -12.09 -12.08
N LEU A 146 7.45 -12.12 -12.68
CA LEU A 146 8.60 -12.81 -12.11
C LEU A 146 9.72 -11.81 -11.84
N THR A 147 10.32 -11.89 -10.66
CA THR A 147 11.42 -11.01 -10.26
C THR A 147 12.46 -11.79 -9.43
N ARG A 148 13.57 -11.11 -9.10
CA ARG A 148 14.52 -11.56 -8.10
C ARG A 148 14.42 -10.66 -6.86
N THR A 149 14.52 -11.25 -5.69
CA THR A 149 14.52 -10.54 -4.39
C THR A 149 15.54 -11.16 -3.44
N ASP A 150 16.02 -10.42 -2.45
CA ASP A 150 16.76 -11.01 -1.32
C ASP A 150 15.73 -11.72 -0.42
N PRO A 151 15.77 -13.06 -0.31
CA PRO A 151 14.77 -13.83 0.42
C PRO A 151 14.81 -13.57 1.94
N THR A 152 15.94 -13.06 2.45
CA THR A 152 16.12 -12.67 3.86
C THR A 152 15.94 -11.17 4.08
N GLY A 153 15.81 -10.41 3.00
CA GLY A 153 15.73 -8.95 3.03
C GLY A 153 14.35 -8.45 3.44
N ARG A 154 14.33 -7.20 3.91
CA ARG A 154 13.10 -6.48 4.27
C ARG A 154 12.04 -6.48 3.16
N PRO A 155 12.36 -6.29 1.85
CA PRO A 155 11.34 -6.33 0.81
C PRO A 155 10.59 -7.67 0.75
N ALA A 156 11.29 -8.80 0.83
CA ALA A 156 10.65 -10.12 0.84
C ALA A 156 9.80 -10.32 2.10
N ALA A 157 10.30 -9.87 3.26
CA ALA A 157 9.55 -9.95 4.51
C ALA A 157 8.23 -9.17 4.47
N GLU A 158 8.22 -7.96 3.91
CA GLU A 158 7.01 -7.13 3.77
C GLU A 158 6.04 -7.70 2.74
N MET A 159 6.52 -8.22 1.60
CA MET A 159 5.65 -8.84 0.59
C MET A 159 5.00 -10.14 1.07
N LEU A 160 5.63 -10.85 2.00
CA LEU A 160 5.14 -12.08 2.61
C LEU A 160 4.48 -11.84 3.98
N LYS A 161 3.88 -10.66 4.15
CA LYS A 161 3.12 -10.29 5.35
C LYS A 161 1.66 -10.07 4.97
N CYS A 162 0.76 -10.74 5.70
CA CYS A 162 -0.66 -10.46 5.54
C CYS A 162 -0.95 -9.00 5.93
N PRO A 163 -1.76 -8.28 5.13
CA PRO A 163 -2.25 -6.98 5.53
C PRO A 163 -2.94 -7.05 6.88
N ASP A 164 -2.88 -5.94 7.60
CA ASP A 164 -3.53 -5.83 8.88
C ASP A 164 -5.05 -5.67 8.68
N LYS A 165 -5.84 -6.58 9.28
CA LYS A 165 -7.31 -6.60 9.13
C LYS A 165 -7.98 -5.34 9.66
N ASN A 166 -7.35 -4.59 10.56
CA ASN A 166 -7.92 -3.35 11.04
C ASN A 166 -7.91 -2.24 9.98
N PHE A 167 -7.00 -2.31 8.99
CA PHE A 167 -6.88 -1.30 7.93
C PHE A 167 -7.33 -1.81 6.56
N VAL A 168 -7.20 -3.11 6.31
CA VAL A 168 -7.51 -3.73 5.03
C VAL A 168 -8.49 -4.87 5.27
N GLU A 169 -9.70 -4.73 4.75
CA GLU A 169 -10.68 -5.81 4.76
C GLU A 169 -10.32 -6.85 3.70
N TYR A 170 -10.27 -8.12 4.07
CA TYR A 170 -10.01 -9.23 3.17
C TYR A 170 -10.67 -10.52 3.66
N ASP A 171 -10.99 -11.40 2.70
CA ASP A 171 -11.70 -12.66 2.94
C ASP A 171 -10.77 -13.72 3.58
N GLY A 172 -9.48 -13.75 3.22
CA GLY A 172 -8.49 -14.62 3.85
C GLY A 172 -7.06 -14.25 3.50
N CYS A 173 -6.13 -14.52 4.41
CA CYS A 173 -4.71 -14.39 4.14
C CYS A 173 -3.93 -15.40 4.97
N GLU A 174 -3.00 -16.11 4.34
CA GLU A 174 -2.15 -17.11 4.98
C GLU A 174 -0.73 -17.05 4.41
N VAL A 175 0.24 -17.43 5.23
CA VAL A 175 1.65 -17.51 4.85
C VAL A 175 2.15 -18.89 5.27
N ASP A 176 2.66 -19.65 4.31
CA ASP A 176 3.25 -20.96 4.55
C ASP A 176 4.75 -20.94 4.34
N THR A 177 5.46 -21.79 5.07
CA THR A 177 6.85 -22.15 4.81
C THR A 177 6.89 -23.48 4.08
N LEU A 178 7.53 -23.50 2.91
CA LEU A 178 7.70 -24.66 2.06
C LEU A 178 8.85 -25.55 2.59
N PRO A 179 8.90 -26.84 2.22
CA PRO A 179 9.93 -27.77 2.70
C PRO A 179 11.38 -27.37 2.38
N ASP A 180 11.59 -26.58 1.32
CA ASP A 180 12.90 -26.04 0.93
C ASP A 180 13.29 -24.77 1.70
N GLY A 181 12.41 -24.26 2.58
CA GLY A 181 12.58 -22.99 3.28
C GLY A 181 12.03 -21.78 2.52
N GLY A 182 11.48 -21.98 1.32
CA GLY A 182 10.72 -20.96 0.61
C GLY A 182 9.47 -20.55 1.39
N ARG A 183 8.92 -19.39 1.05
CA ARG A 183 7.71 -18.86 1.70
C ARG A 183 6.69 -18.46 0.65
N ILE A 184 5.43 -18.75 0.92
CA ILE A 184 4.33 -18.43 0.02
C ILE A 184 3.19 -17.77 0.78
N LEU A 185 2.78 -16.59 0.32
CA LEU A 185 1.59 -15.88 0.80
C LEU A 185 0.44 -16.17 -0.16
N LEU A 186 -0.73 -16.54 0.36
CA LEU A 186 -1.99 -16.50 -0.36
C LEU A 186 -2.89 -15.43 0.27
N TYR A 187 -3.34 -14.47 -0.54
CA TYR A 187 -4.26 -13.40 -0.16
C TYR A 187 -5.55 -13.50 -0.99
N LYS A 188 -6.69 -13.38 -0.32
CA LYS A 188 -8.03 -13.33 -0.92
C LYS A 188 -8.73 -12.07 -0.42
N GLY A 189 -8.96 -11.12 -1.30
CA GLY A 189 -9.63 -9.87 -0.95
C GLY A 189 -10.24 -9.19 -2.16
N TYR A 190 -10.15 -7.87 -2.19
CA TYR A 190 -10.78 -7.02 -3.18
C TYR A 190 -9.74 -6.11 -3.82
N GLU A 191 -9.97 -5.75 -5.08
CA GLU A 191 -9.16 -4.74 -5.78
C GLU A 191 -9.17 -3.42 -5.02
N TYR A 192 -10.34 -3.04 -4.50
CA TYR A 192 -10.49 -1.87 -3.66
C TYR A 192 -10.69 -2.29 -2.21
N PRO A 193 -9.72 -2.04 -1.31
CA PRO A 193 -9.82 -2.41 0.10
C PRO A 193 -11.04 -1.81 0.83
N ASP A 194 -11.54 -0.67 0.37
CA ASP A 194 -12.75 -0.01 0.88
C ASP A 194 -14.06 -0.65 0.38
N ARG A 195 -13.97 -1.67 -0.47
CA ARG A 195 -15.09 -2.42 -1.05
C ARG A 195 -16.10 -1.56 -1.80
N ARG A 196 -15.67 -0.41 -2.34
CA ARG A 196 -16.55 0.44 -3.17
C ARG A 196 -17.01 -0.26 -4.46
N GLU A 197 -16.28 -1.28 -4.91
CA GLU A 197 -16.68 -2.17 -5.99
C GLU A 197 -16.57 -3.65 -5.55
N PRO A 198 -17.37 -4.55 -6.11
CA PRO A 198 -17.38 -5.97 -5.76
C PRO A 198 -16.24 -6.78 -6.39
N THR A 199 -15.33 -6.14 -7.12
CA THR A 199 -14.22 -6.79 -7.83
C THR A 199 -13.27 -7.44 -6.82
N LYS A 200 -13.22 -8.77 -6.84
CA LYS A 200 -12.30 -9.56 -6.02
C LYS A 200 -10.94 -9.63 -6.66
N LEU A 201 -9.91 -9.69 -5.83
CA LEU A 201 -8.52 -9.94 -6.19
C LEU A 201 -7.99 -11.07 -5.30
N TRP A 202 -7.61 -12.18 -5.91
CA TRP A 202 -6.84 -13.23 -5.25
C TRP A 202 -5.39 -13.18 -5.75
N ARG A 203 -4.45 -13.30 -4.82
CA ARG A 203 -3.02 -13.13 -5.08
C ARG A 203 -2.22 -14.19 -4.36
N THR A 204 -1.20 -14.70 -5.03
CA THR A 204 -0.17 -15.52 -4.43
C THR A 204 1.20 -14.94 -4.70
N THR A 205 2.01 -14.79 -3.65
CA THR A 205 3.40 -14.36 -3.74
C THR A 205 4.30 -15.46 -3.17
N LEU A 206 5.14 -16.04 -4.02
CA LEU A 206 6.16 -17.01 -3.66
C LEU A 206 7.53 -16.32 -3.62
N VAL A 207 8.32 -16.58 -2.57
CA VAL A 207 9.76 -16.28 -2.53
C VAL A 207 10.52 -17.55 -2.17
N THR A 208 11.44 -17.98 -3.04
CA THR A 208 12.27 -19.18 -2.80
C THR A 208 13.59 -18.82 -2.10
N PRO A 209 14.30 -19.79 -1.50
CA PRO A 209 15.61 -19.56 -0.88
C PRO A 209 16.67 -19.04 -1.86
N GLU A 210 16.53 -19.32 -3.16
CA GLU A 210 17.42 -18.80 -4.21
C GLU A 210 17.11 -17.34 -4.59
N GLY A 211 16.10 -16.73 -3.96
CA GLY A 211 15.67 -15.36 -4.24
C GLY A 211 14.83 -15.23 -5.52
N TYR A 212 14.17 -16.31 -5.95
CA TYR A 212 13.14 -16.23 -6.98
C TYR A 212 11.85 -15.72 -6.38
N GLN A 213 11.21 -14.77 -7.06
CA GLN A 213 9.92 -14.25 -6.67
C GLN A 213 8.91 -14.44 -7.79
N VAL A 214 7.78 -15.07 -7.47
CA VAL A 214 6.63 -15.23 -8.39
C VAL A 214 5.44 -14.54 -7.75
N ASP A 215 4.86 -13.57 -8.46
CA ASP A 215 3.66 -12.87 -8.02
C ASP A 215 2.53 -13.12 -9.01
N ALA A 216 1.58 -13.98 -8.63
CA ALA A 216 0.43 -14.36 -9.43
C ALA A 216 -0.85 -13.71 -8.87
N GLN A 217 -1.69 -13.19 -9.75
CA GLN A 217 -2.90 -12.46 -9.41
C GLN A 217 -4.04 -12.84 -10.36
N GLU A 218 -5.25 -12.83 -9.83
CA GLU A 218 -6.47 -13.08 -10.60
C GLU A 218 -7.66 -12.31 -10.03
N TRP A 219 -8.58 -11.97 -10.91
CA TRP A 219 -9.79 -11.21 -10.59
C TRP A 219 -11.04 -11.97 -11.01
N ASN A 220 -12.16 -11.68 -10.37
CA ASN A 220 -13.48 -12.21 -10.75
C ASN A 220 -14.17 -11.40 -11.87
N ALA A 221 -13.39 -10.58 -12.57
CA ALA A 221 -13.80 -9.70 -13.66
C ALA A 221 -12.74 -9.74 -14.77
N PRO A 222 -13.07 -9.41 -16.03
CA PRO A 222 -12.11 -9.45 -17.13
C PRO A 222 -11.04 -8.35 -17.08
N ALA A 223 -11.12 -7.43 -16.11
CA ALA A 223 -10.08 -6.44 -15.83
C ALA A 223 -10.11 -6.06 -14.35
N GLU A 224 -8.97 -5.58 -13.85
CA GLU A 224 -8.81 -5.03 -12.49
C GLU A 224 -9.79 -3.88 -12.22
N LYS A 225 -9.94 -2.96 -13.19
CA LYS A 225 -10.74 -1.73 -13.06
C LYS A 225 -11.68 -1.54 -14.24
N GLY A 226 -12.83 -0.92 -13.98
CA GLY A 226 -13.76 -0.45 -15.01
C GLY A 226 -14.56 -1.54 -15.72
N ALA A 227 -14.25 -2.83 -15.50
CA ALA A 227 -15.03 -3.95 -15.98
C ALA A 227 -16.07 -4.41 -14.95
N LYS A 228 -17.22 -4.89 -15.42
CA LYS A 228 -18.20 -5.52 -14.54
C LYS A 228 -17.70 -6.91 -14.12
N VAL A 229 -17.93 -7.25 -12.86
CA VAL A 229 -17.77 -8.62 -12.34
C VAL A 229 -18.58 -9.59 -13.19
N SER A 230 -17.93 -10.68 -13.60
CA SER A 230 -18.49 -11.71 -14.50
C SER A 230 -18.79 -13.03 -13.78
N ARG A 231 -18.16 -13.24 -12.62
CA ARG A 231 -18.24 -14.47 -11.82
C ARG A 231 -18.09 -14.14 -10.33
N THR A 232 -18.49 -15.06 -9.45
CA THR A 232 -18.48 -14.80 -8.00
C THR A 232 -17.05 -14.70 -7.45
N ASP A 233 -16.22 -15.69 -7.78
CA ASP A 233 -14.84 -15.82 -7.33
C ASP A 233 -13.89 -15.91 -8.53
N PRO A 234 -12.61 -15.50 -8.37
CA PRO A 234 -11.58 -15.72 -9.39
C PRO A 234 -11.46 -17.20 -9.83
N PRO A 235 -10.95 -17.46 -11.04
CA PRO A 235 -11.06 -18.75 -11.71
C PRO A 235 -10.26 -19.88 -11.08
N LEU A 236 -9.06 -19.62 -10.55
CA LEU A 236 -8.26 -20.64 -9.87
C LEU A 236 -8.69 -20.72 -8.41
N ASN A 237 -8.93 -21.93 -7.92
CA ASN A 237 -9.12 -22.11 -6.49
C ASN A 237 -7.78 -21.87 -5.73
N PRO A 238 -7.82 -21.65 -4.40
CA PRO A 238 -6.62 -21.41 -3.60
C PRO A 238 -5.45 -22.38 -3.81
N ALA A 239 -5.73 -23.67 -3.94
CA ALA A 239 -4.71 -24.68 -4.14
C ALA A 239 -4.11 -24.61 -5.56
N GLN A 240 -4.95 -24.39 -6.57
CA GLN A 240 -4.52 -24.19 -7.95
C GLN A 240 -3.67 -22.93 -8.10
N LEU A 241 -4.03 -21.82 -7.46
CA LEU A 241 -3.25 -20.57 -7.52
C LEU A 241 -1.87 -20.74 -6.87
N LYS A 242 -1.77 -21.44 -5.74
CA LYS A 242 -0.47 -21.80 -5.14
C LYS A 242 0.36 -22.69 -6.07
N GLN A 243 -0.25 -23.75 -6.63
CA GLN A 243 0.43 -24.64 -7.58
C GLN A 243 0.93 -23.90 -8.82
N PHE A 244 0.13 -22.97 -9.34
CA PHE A 244 0.48 -22.10 -10.45
C PHE A 244 1.73 -21.27 -10.15
N ALA A 245 1.80 -20.64 -8.96
CA ALA A 245 2.97 -19.86 -8.54
C ALA A 245 4.22 -20.72 -8.27
N MET A 246 4.04 -21.93 -7.73
CA MET A 246 5.14 -22.87 -7.42
C MET A 246 5.65 -23.66 -8.63
N SER A 247 5.05 -23.48 -9.81
CA SER A 247 5.39 -24.26 -10.99
C SER A 247 6.85 -24.07 -11.40
N THR A 248 7.55 -25.19 -11.59
CA THR A 248 8.93 -25.19 -12.11
C THR A 248 9.02 -24.70 -13.55
N LEU A 249 7.90 -24.56 -14.27
CA LEU A 249 7.89 -24.01 -15.63
C LEU A 249 8.30 -22.53 -15.68
N TRP A 250 8.22 -21.81 -14.56
CA TRP A 250 8.73 -20.43 -14.45
C TRP A 250 10.24 -20.34 -14.30
N ARG A 251 10.90 -21.45 -13.92
CA ARG A 251 12.33 -21.48 -13.57
C ARG A 251 13.24 -20.94 -14.68
N PRO A 252 13.06 -21.28 -15.98
CA PRO A 252 13.92 -20.73 -17.04
C PRO A 252 13.93 -19.19 -17.06
N ALA A 253 12.78 -18.54 -16.89
CA ALA A 253 12.69 -17.09 -16.88
C ALA A 253 13.34 -16.51 -15.61
N LEU A 254 13.04 -17.10 -14.44
CA LEU A 254 13.60 -16.68 -13.15
C LEU A 254 15.13 -16.82 -13.08
N SER A 255 15.69 -17.87 -13.68
CA SER A 255 17.13 -18.11 -13.71
C SER A 255 17.87 -17.17 -14.66
N ASP A 256 17.20 -16.63 -15.68
CA ASP A 256 17.78 -15.63 -16.59
C ASP A 256 17.86 -14.22 -15.99
N LEU A 257 17.09 -13.95 -14.92
CA LEU A 257 17.11 -12.66 -14.24
C LEU A 257 18.37 -12.51 -13.38
N PRO A 258 18.97 -11.30 -13.36
CA PRO A 258 20.13 -11.05 -12.51
C PRO A 258 19.74 -11.22 -11.05
N ALA A 259 20.55 -11.97 -10.29
CA ALA A 259 20.40 -12.04 -8.85
C ALA A 259 20.44 -10.62 -8.27
N VAL A 260 19.66 -10.38 -7.21
CA VAL A 260 19.80 -9.14 -6.46
C VAL A 260 21.21 -9.12 -5.90
N GLY A 261 22.08 -8.28 -6.47
CA GLY A 261 23.40 -8.06 -5.94
C GLY A 261 23.23 -7.69 -4.47
N GLY A 262 23.83 -8.48 -3.58
CA GLY A 262 23.63 -8.34 -2.14
C GLY A 262 23.89 -6.90 -1.75
N GLN A 263 22.84 -6.11 -1.58
CA GLN A 263 22.98 -4.82 -0.96
C GLN A 263 23.46 -5.16 0.45
N ALA A 264 24.66 -4.67 0.77
CA ALA A 264 25.17 -4.76 2.12
C ALA A 264 24.03 -4.33 3.03
N GLN A 265 23.54 -5.29 3.84
CA GLN A 265 22.61 -4.98 4.88
C GLN A 265 23.29 -3.89 5.70
N VAL A 266 22.81 -2.65 5.62
CA VAL A 266 23.06 -1.71 6.70
C VAL A 266 22.48 -2.44 7.90
N PRO A 267 23.31 -2.86 8.88
CA PRO A 267 22.79 -3.54 10.03
C PRO A 267 21.68 -2.67 10.58
N LEU A 268 20.49 -3.24 10.74
CA LEU A 268 19.47 -2.59 11.52
C LEU A 268 20.12 -2.34 12.87
N LEU A 269 20.46 -1.09 13.15
CA LEU A 269 20.53 -0.65 14.52
C LEU A 269 19.21 -1.15 15.12
N PRO A 270 19.25 -1.93 16.23
CA PRO A 270 18.03 -2.24 16.96
C PRO A 270 17.27 -0.92 17.12
N PRO A 271 15.94 -0.88 16.97
CA PRO A 271 15.23 0.34 17.31
C PRO A 271 15.68 0.70 18.72
N ALA A 272 16.36 1.84 18.86
CA ALA A 272 16.82 2.36 20.15
C ALA A 272 15.64 2.88 20.99
N VAL A 273 14.46 2.32 20.74
CA VAL A 273 13.16 2.63 21.33
C VAL A 273 12.50 1.29 21.55
N ALA A 274 11.95 1.09 22.73
CA ALA A 274 11.10 -0.07 22.99
C ALA A 274 10.01 -0.17 21.92
N ASP A 275 9.72 -1.38 21.42
CA ASP A 275 8.61 -1.65 20.50
C ASP A 275 7.35 -0.96 21.05
N PRO A 276 6.77 0.04 20.35
CA PRO A 276 5.65 0.81 20.87
C PRO A 276 4.47 -0.05 21.27
N ARG A 277 4.28 -1.20 20.60
CA ARG A 277 3.24 -2.18 20.96
C ARG A 277 3.51 -2.80 22.31
N VAL A 278 4.75 -3.19 22.61
CA VAL A 278 5.13 -3.78 23.90
C VAL A 278 4.89 -2.78 25.04
N VAL A 279 5.28 -1.52 24.83
CA VAL A 279 5.02 -0.46 25.82
C VAL A 279 3.52 -0.24 25.98
N LEU A 280 2.77 -0.06 24.88
CA LEU A 280 1.33 0.15 24.90
C LEU A 280 0.60 -0.96 25.66
N GLU A 281 0.87 -2.22 25.34
CA GLU A 281 0.27 -3.38 26.02
C GLU A 281 0.62 -3.40 27.52
N SER A 282 1.85 -3.03 27.90
CA SER A 282 2.27 -2.99 29.30
C SER A 282 1.60 -1.88 30.14
N LEU A 283 1.00 -0.89 29.48
CA LEU A 283 0.32 0.25 30.09
C LEU A 283 -1.19 0.08 30.19
N LEU A 284 -1.75 -0.99 29.61
CA LEU A 284 -3.17 -1.27 29.69
C LEU A 284 -3.60 -1.59 31.12
N PRO A 285 -4.83 -1.22 31.52
CA PRO A 285 -5.42 -1.69 32.77
C PRO A 285 -5.38 -3.23 32.86
N LYS A 286 -4.90 -3.76 33.99
CA LYS A 286 -4.62 -5.20 34.14
C LYS A 286 -5.85 -6.11 34.26
N THR A 287 -7.03 -5.54 34.50
CA THR A 287 -8.26 -6.30 34.77
C THR A 287 -9.45 -5.72 34.02
N GLY A 288 -10.38 -6.57 33.58
CA GLY A 288 -11.63 -6.15 32.95
C GLY A 288 -11.53 -5.80 31.47
N LEU A 289 -10.37 -6.05 30.83
CA LEU A 289 -10.14 -5.83 29.40
C LEU A 289 -9.55 -7.07 28.75
N THR A 290 -10.08 -7.43 27.60
CA THR A 290 -9.54 -8.47 26.72
C THR A 290 -8.95 -7.83 25.48
N VAL A 291 -7.71 -8.17 25.11
CA VAL A 291 -7.10 -7.76 23.84
C VAL A 291 -7.58 -8.71 22.74
N THR A 292 -8.49 -8.24 21.89
CA THR A 292 -9.10 -9.02 20.79
C THR A 292 -8.42 -8.80 19.44
N GLY A 293 -7.61 -7.75 19.32
CA GLY A 293 -6.82 -7.44 18.13
C GLY A 293 -5.57 -6.65 18.51
N ARG A 294 -4.53 -6.73 17.69
CA ARG A 294 -3.28 -5.98 17.90
C ARG A 294 -2.50 -5.88 16.60
N GLY A 295 -1.77 -4.79 16.45
CA GLY A 295 -0.93 -4.57 15.28
C GLY A 295 -0.04 -3.36 15.46
N GLY A 296 0.64 -2.97 14.39
CA GLY A 296 1.65 -1.92 14.44
C GLY A 296 2.87 -2.21 13.59
N SER A 297 3.64 -1.16 13.31
CA SER A 297 4.93 -1.20 12.66
C SER A 297 5.68 0.10 12.94
N GLY A 298 7.00 0.00 13.14
CA GLY A 298 7.84 1.18 13.36
C GLY A 298 7.45 1.95 14.63
N ASP A 299 7.11 3.22 14.47
CA ASP A 299 6.68 4.13 15.52
C ASP A 299 5.18 4.02 15.86
N TYR A 300 4.42 3.21 15.11
CA TYR A 300 2.98 3.05 15.29
C TYR A 300 2.62 1.68 15.89
N ALA A 301 1.68 1.67 16.82
CA ALA A 301 1.06 0.44 17.32
C ALA A 301 -0.40 0.63 17.71
N TYR A 302 -1.16 -0.46 17.77
CA TYR A 302 -2.51 -0.45 18.32
C TYR A 302 -2.89 -1.77 18.97
N VAL A 303 -3.94 -1.69 19.79
CA VAL A 303 -4.69 -2.82 20.34
C VAL A 303 -6.18 -2.58 20.19
N VAL A 304 -6.95 -3.64 20.01
CA VAL A 304 -8.41 -3.63 20.12
C VAL A 304 -8.77 -4.28 21.44
N LEU A 305 -9.51 -3.54 22.26
CA LEU A 305 -9.88 -3.91 23.62
C LEU A 305 -11.38 -4.20 23.68
N ASP A 306 -11.77 -5.16 24.49
CA ASP A 306 -13.17 -5.46 24.78
C ASP A 306 -13.39 -5.71 26.28
N ASP A 307 -14.33 -4.97 26.86
CA ASP A 307 -14.79 -5.08 28.25
C ASP A 307 -16.14 -5.84 28.36
N GLY A 308 -16.57 -6.51 27.28
CA GLY A 308 -17.87 -7.14 27.14
C GLY A 308 -18.99 -6.19 26.69
N LYS A 309 -18.68 -4.90 26.47
CA LYS A 309 -19.64 -3.89 25.98
C LYS A 309 -19.37 -3.44 24.55
N GLY A 310 -18.42 -4.09 23.88
CA GLY A 310 -18.06 -3.82 22.49
C GLY A 310 -16.64 -3.32 22.31
N ALA A 311 -16.09 -3.63 21.14
CA ALA A 311 -14.70 -3.37 20.78
C ALA A 311 -14.32 -1.88 20.77
N SER A 312 -13.13 -1.56 21.26
CA SER A 312 -12.56 -0.22 21.30
C SER A 312 -11.09 -0.26 20.88
N LEU A 313 -10.74 0.45 19.82
CA LEU A 313 -9.38 0.59 19.32
C LEU A 313 -8.62 1.61 20.17
N VAL A 314 -7.40 1.27 20.58
CA VAL A 314 -6.42 2.18 21.19
C VAL A 314 -5.15 2.10 20.36
N GLN A 315 -4.66 3.25 19.89
CA GLN A 315 -3.46 3.35 19.07
C GLN A 315 -2.46 4.35 19.64
N VAL A 316 -1.19 4.19 19.28
CA VAL A 316 -0.11 5.08 19.65
C VAL A 316 0.77 5.41 18.45
N ASN A 317 1.22 6.66 18.37
CA ASN A 317 2.40 7.06 17.59
C ASN A 317 3.50 7.49 18.55
N ALA A 318 4.65 6.82 18.51
CA ALA A 318 5.81 7.05 19.36
C ALA A 318 7.02 7.50 18.55
N GLN A 319 7.09 8.81 18.32
CA GLN A 319 7.94 9.43 17.29
C GLN A 319 9.05 10.26 17.91
N LYS A 320 10.16 10.43 17.18
CA LYS A 320 11.30 11.28 17.55
C LYS A 320 11.34 12.53 16.68
N ASP A 321 12.05 13.55 17.17
CA ASP A 321 12.39 14.77 16.39
C ASP A 321 11.16 15.54 15.84
N MET A 322 10.02 15.46 16.55
CA MET A 322 8.74 16.04 16.11
C MET A 322 8.55 17.52 16.48
N GLY A 323 9.54 18.14 17.14
CA GLY A 323 9.41 19.49 17.68
C GLY A 323 9.06 20.54 16.62
N SER A 324 9.78 20.56 15.51
CA SER A 324 9.54 21.49 14.39
C SER A 324 8.23 21.16 13.66
N ALA A 325 7.98 19.89 13.37
CA ALA A 325 6.80 19.42 12.66
C ALA A 325 5.48 19.73 13.39
N LEU A 326 5.51 19.81 14.73
CA LEU A 326 4.33 20.06 15.55
C LEU A 326 4.33 21.42 16.25
N ALA A 327 5.19 22.35 15.82
CA ALA A 327 5.32 23.67 16.43
C ALA A 327 3.99 24.45 16.45
N ALA A 328 3.21 24.39 15.37
CA ALA A 328 1.89 25.03 15.30
C ALA A 328 0.89 24.37 16.25
N ARG A 329 0.84 23.03 16.29
CA ARG A 329 -0.08 22.27 17.17
C ARG A 329 0.21 22.54 18.65
N PHE A 330 1.47 22.50 19.05
CA PHE A 330 1.90 22.75 20.44
C PHE A 330 2.23 24.23 20.73
N GLY A 331 1.89 25.13 19.80
CA GLY A 331 1.87 26.57 19.97
C GLY A 331 0.44 27.15 20.07
N ALA A 332 -0.59 26.31 19.92
CA ALA A 332 -1.98 26.70 20.02
C ALA A 332 -2.42 26.94 21.49
N GLY A 333 -3.56 27.60 21.68
CA GLY A 333 -4.04 28.02 23.00
C GLY A 333 -4.54 26.91 23.93
N ASN A 334 -4.73 25.68 23.43
CA ASN A 334 -5.25 24.53 24.18
C ASN A 334 -4.14 23.61 24.73
N VAL A 335 -2.91 24.11 24.86
CA VAL A 335 -1.74 23.33 25.30
C VAL A 335 -1.52 23.50 26.79
N THR A 336 -1.39 22.40 27.51
CA THR A 336 -0.90 22.38 28.90
C THR A 336 0.59 22.08 28.92
N THR A 337 1.39 22.92 29.55
CA THR A 337 2.83 22.67 29.75
C THR A 337 3.06 22.17 31.18
N LEU A 338 3.67 21.01 31.31
CA LEU A 338 4.05 20.39 32.58
C LEU A 338 5.37 20.98 33.12
N PRO A 339 5.69 20.78 34.42
CA PRO A 339 6.90 21.33 35.03
C PRO A 339 8.22 20.89 34.39
N ASP A 340 8.24 19.70 33.76
CA ASP A 340 9.39 19.16 33.02
C ASP A 340 9.51 19.75 31.61
N GLY A 341 8.62 20.67 31.22
CA GLY A 341 8.54 21.25 29.88
C GLY A 341 7.77 20.41 28.86
N THR A 342 7.22 19.25 29.25
CA THR A 342 6.37 18.43 28.38
C THR A 342 5.08 19.17 28.06
N LYS A 343 4.79 19.32 26.77
CA LYS A 343 3.55 19.92 26.28
C LYS A 343 2.51 18.83 26.04
N VAL A 344 1.27 19.09 26.43
CA VAL A 344 0.16 18.13 26.39
C VAL A 344 -1.05 18.79 25.73
N VAL A 345 -1.63 18.12 24.74
CA VAL A 345 -2.92 18.45 24.14
C VAL A 345 -3.84 17.24 24.34
N ALA A 346 -5.01 17.47 24.93
CA ALA A 346 -6.05 16.45 25.08
C ALA A 346 -7.32 16.94 24.37
N GLU A 347 -7.89 16.11 23.50
CA GLU A 347 -9.04 16.51 22.69
C GLU A 347 -9.95 15.33 22.33
N GLU A 348 -11.22 15.65 22.12
CA GLU A 348 -12.23 14.77 21.54
C GLU A 348 -12.64 15.31 20.18
N GLN A 349 -12.66 14.44 19.18
CA GLN A 349 -13.02 14.79 17.81
C GLN A 349 -13.84 13.66 17.15
N PRO A 350 -14.61 13.95 16.10
CA PRO A 350 -15.20 12.91 15.26
C PRO A 350 -14.13 12.01 14.63
N GLY A 351 -14.48 10.74 14.39
CA GLY A 351 -13.62 9.80 13.68
C GLY A 351 -13.37 10.20 12.22
N GLU A 352 -12.15 9.97 11.75
CA GLU A 352 -11.69 10.49 10.44
C GLU A 352 -11.82 9.49 9.28
N LYS A 353 -12.17 8.22 9.54
CA LYS A 353 -12.07 7.13 8.56
C LYS A 353 -13.41 6.61 8.05
N GLY A 354 -14.46 7.42 8.16
CA GLY A 354 -15.77 7.15 7.56
C GLY A 354 -16.67 6.18 8.34
N GLY A 355 -16.24 5.68 9.50
CA GLY A 355 -17.10 4.91 10.40
C GLY A 355 -18.23 5.78 10.97
N ALA A 356 -19.47 5.27 10.92
CA ALA A 356 -20.63 5.99 11.43
C ALA A 356 -20.56 6.17 12.96
N ASN A 357 -20.80 7.40 13.43
CA ASN A 357 -20.81 7.79 14.85
C ASN A 357 -19.51 7.48 15.62
N VAL A 358 -18.39 7.37 14.91
CA VAL A 358 -17.09 7.14 15.55
C VAL A 358 -16.63 8.43 16.24
N VAL A 359 -16.17 8.30 17.49
CA VAL A 359 -15.45 9.36 18.20
C VAL A 359 -14.01 8.94 18.45
N MET A 360 -13.12 9.92 18.48
CA MET A 360 -11.69 9.77 18.74
C MET A 360 -11.30 10.65 19.91
N TRP A 361 -10.79 10.04 20.96
CA TRP A 361 -10.20 10.74 22.11
C TRP A 361 -8.69 10.64 22.03
N THR A 362 -7.99 11.76 22.04
CA THR A 362 -6.53 11.79 21.86
C THR A 362 -5.85 12.55 22.98
N VAL A 363 -4.76 11.99 23.49
CA VAL A 363 -3.74 12.73 24.25
C VAL A 363 -2.44 12.72 23.47
N ASP A 364 -2.00 13.90 23.05
CA ASP A 364 -0.78 14.14 22.28
C ASP A 364 0.23 14.90 23.15
N THR A 365 1.41 14.31 23.33
CA THR A 365 2.47 14.86 24.17
C THR A 365 3.71 15.14 23.34
N LEU A 366 4.38 16.24 23.63
CA LEU A 366 5.69 16.59 23.06
C LEU A 366 6.64 16.96 24.17
N ARG A 367 7.67 16.13 24.36
CA ARG A 367 8.74 16.34 25.34
C ARG A 367 9.75 17.36 24.83
N PRO A 368 10.51 18.03 25.71
CA PRO A 368 11.53 19.01 25.30
C PRO A 368 12.61 18.47 24.36
N ASP A 369 12.88 17.17 24.41
CA ASP A 369 13.82 16.47 23.54
C ASP A 369 13.27 16.13 22.15
N GLY A 370 12.05 16.60 21.82
CA GLY A 370 11.42 16.37 20.53
C GLY A 370 10.67 15.04 20.40
N ARG A 371 10.64 14.19 21.45
CA ARG A 371 9.84 12.96 21.43
C ARG A 371 8.35 13.26 21.56
N ARG A 372 7.58 12.68 20.64
CA ARG A 372 6.12 12.75 20.62
C ARG A 372 5.50 11.41 20.97
N ILE A 373 4.60 11.39 21.95
CA ILE A 373 3.70 10.25 22.19
C ILE A 373 2.27 10.73 22.02
N ALA A 374 1.59 10.22 20.99
CA ALA A 374 0.17 10.49 20.75
C ALA A 374 -0.62 9.19 20.90
N ILE A 375 -1.45 9.11 21.94
CA ILE A 375 -2.34 7.97 22.18
C ILE A 375 -3.76 8.40 21.85
N SER A 376 -4.41 7.64 20.96
CA SER A 376 -5.82 7.86 20.60
C SER A 376 -6.64 6.61 20.93
N ALA A 377 -7.85 6.80 21.46
CA ALA A 377 -8.83 5.74 21.65
C ALA A 377 -10.13 6.04 20.90
N PHE A 378 -10.75 4.98 20.39
CA PHE A 378 -11.96 5.05 19.58
C PHE A 378 -13.05 4.16 20.17
N ASN A 379 -14.30 4.56 19.97
CA ASN A 379 -15.50 3.80 20.36
C ASN A 379 -15.88 2.69 19.36
N THR A 380 -14.91 2.20 18.60
CA THR A 380 -15.02 1.12 17.61
C THR A 380 -13.74 0.32 17.57
N GLY A 381 -13.80 -0.96 17.17
CA GLY A 381 -12.60 -1.78 16.95
C GLY A 381 -11.82 -1.44 15.68
N SER A 382 -12.45 -0.75 14.72
CA SER A 382 -11.78 -0.20 13.53
C SER A 382 -12.47 1.09 13.08
N GLN A 383 -11.66 2.10 12.73
CA GLN A 383 -12.13 3.46 12.46
C GLN A 383 -13.03 3.57 11.21
N ASN A 384 -12.99 2.59 10.31
CA ASN A 384 -13.84 2.54 9.12
C ASN A 384 -15.16 1.77 9.34
N LYS A 385 -15.39 1.25 10.56
CA LYS A 385 -16.62 0.57 10.94
C LYS A 385 -17.48 1.47 11.84
N PRO A 386 -18.81 1.27 11.88
CA PRO A 386 -19.67 1.97 12.83
C PRO A 386 -19.20 1.78 14.28
N ALA A 387 -19.48 2.79 15.11
CA ALA A 387 -19.27 2.70 16.55
C ALA A 387 -20.00 1.51 17.17
N THR A 388 -19.32 0.80 18.07
CA THR A 388 -19.87 -0.35 18.83
C THR A 388 -20.36 0.06 20.21
N ARG A 389 -19.94 1.24 20.67
CA ARG A 389 -20.19 1.83 21.99
C ARG A 389 -20.24 3.36 21.87
N LYS A 390 -20.73 4.06 22.90
CA LYS A 390 -20.82 5.53 22.87
C LYS A 390 -19.46 6.20 22.96
N GLU A 391 -18.64 5.74 23.89
CA GLU A 391 -17.33 6.31 24.22
C GLU A 391 -16.25 5.23 24.17
N PRO A 392 -14.97 5.57 23.95
CA PRO A 392 -13.87 4.62 24.02
C PRO A 392 -13.81 3.92 25.38
N VAL A 393 -13.18 2.73 25.41
CA VAL A 393 -13.09 1.94 26.64
C VAL A 393 -12.17 2.57 27.70
N LEU A 394 -11.18 3.35 27.26
CA LEU A 394 -10.27 4.07 28.13
C LEU A 394 -10.70 5.52 28.27
N THR A 395 -10.64 6.03 29.51
CA THR A 395 -10.95 7.42 29.80
C THR A 395 -9.84 8.36 29.35
N MET A 396 -10.16 9.64 29.12
CA MET A 396 -9.15 10.66 28.79
C MET A 396 -8.00 10.71 29.82
N GLU A 397 -8.31 10.51 31.11
CA GLU A 397 -7.30 10.48 32.17
C GLU A 397 -6.39 9.24 32.05
N GLN A 398 -6.94 8.07 31.72
CA GLN A 398 -6.12 6.88 31.45
C GLN A 398 -5.22 7.09 30.23
N LEU A 399 -5.73 7.68 29.14
CA LEU A 399 -4.92 8.00 27.97
C LEU A 399 -3.78 8.97 28.32
N LYS A 400 -4.05 9.96 29.17
CA LYS A 400 -3.05 10.92 29.63
C LYS A 400 -1.98 10.26 30.48
N GLN A 401 -2.35 9.39 31.42
CA GLN A 401 -1.40 8.62 32.22
C GLN A 401 -0.52 7.74 31.32
N MET A 402 -1.13 7.05 30.34
CA MET A 402 -0.39 6.22 29.40
C MET A 402 0.57 7.06 28.53
N ALA A 403 0.16 8.22 28.02
CA ALA A 403 1.00 9.03 27.13
C ALA A 403 2.22 9.67 27.86
N LEU A 404 2.06 9.96 29.15
CA LEU A 404 3.09 10.53 30.00
C LEU A 404 4.00 9.48 30.65
N ASP A 405 3.69 8.18 30.52
CA ASP A 405 4.41 7.12 31.21
C ASP A 405 5.92 7.10 30.84
N PRO A 406 6.83 6.95 31.82
CA PRO A 406 8.27 6.94 31.56
C PRO A 406 8.74 5.73 30.75
N LYS A 407 7.97 4.65 30.60
CA LYS A 407 8.35 3.52 29.73
C LYS A 407 8.53 3.92 28.26
N TRP A 408 7.94 5.02 27.82
CA TRP A 408 8.17 5.58 26.48
C TRP A 408 9.58 6.14 26.29
N VAL A 409 10.29 6.41 27.38
CA VAL A 409 11.58 7.09 27.33
C VAL A 409 12.80 6.19 27.53
N GLY A 410 12.60 4.91 27.89
CA GLY A 410 13.66 3.94 28.14
C GLY A 410 14.13 3.95 29.58
#